data_AF-A0A2J6PRR5-F1
#
_entry.id   AF-A0A2J6PRR5-F1
#
_cell.length_a   1.000
_cell.length_b   1.000
_cell.length_c   1.000
_cell.angle_alpha   90.00
_cell.angle_beta   90.00
_cell.angle_gamma   90.00
#
_symmetry.space_group_name_H-M   'P 1'
#
loop_
_entity.id
_entity.type
_entity.pdbx_description
1 polymer ?
#
loop_
_entity_poly.entity_id
_entity_poly.type
_entity_poly.pdbx_seq_one_letter_code
_entity_poly.pdbx_strand_id
1 'polypeptide(L)'
;RGRLSPEEVEAIASAIEDYRDQSGLTQVQINDLIQKDAKTDGSQLWKHVSEQVPDIPRVKLLRYCRRTFHNFPARAAWTEEHDQELREAYEKYPGKWKQIGEAINRFSEDCRDRWRNYLACGDNLKKNVWDNEEEQRFKEIVQEVIDMIREIKRVSNDPRDKDKPDESLIDWKVVSQKMNHTRSRLQCMNKW
;
A
#
# COMPACT_ATOMS: atom_id res chain seq x y z
N ARG A 1 11.46 9.02 -5.00
CA ARG A 1 10.70 8.37 -6.10
C ARG A 1 9.35 9.05 -6.21
N GLY A 2 9.05 9.68 -7.34
CA GLY A 2 7.80 10.41 -7.57
C GLY A 2 6.68 9.55 -8.16
N ARG A 3 5.47 10.14 -8.20
CA ARG A 3 4.28 9.60 -8.87
C ARG A 3 4.56 9.43 -10.38
N LEU A 4 3.83 8.54 -11.05
CA LEU A 4 3.80 8.55 -12.51
C LEU A 4 3.05 9.82 -12.96
N SER A 5 3.58 10.50 -13.97
CA SER A 5 2.90 11.58 -14.68
C SER A 5 1.66 11.06 -15.42
N PRO A 6 0.68 11.93 -15.72
CA PRO A 6 -0.47 11.54 -16.54
C PRO A 6 -0.06 10.92 -17.88
N GLU A 7 0.98 11.46 -18.52
CA GLU A 7 1.49 10.99 -19.81
C GLU A 7 2.13 9.59 -19.67
N GLU A 8 2.91 9.35 -18.61
CA GLU A 8 3.44 8.01 -18.31
C GLU A 8 2.30 7.00 -18.06
N VAL A 9 1.22 7.42 -17.38
CA VAL A 9 0.06 6.58 -17.10
C VAL A 9 -0.68 6.19 -18.38
N GLU A 10 -0.91 7.17 -19.25
CA GLU A 10 -1.57 6.96 -20.55
C GLU A 10 -0.74 6.06 -21.46
N ALA A 11 0.57 6.29 -21.55
CA ALA A 11 1.48 5.45 -22.33
C ALA A 11 1.49 3.99 -21.83
N ILE A 12 1.49 3.78 -20.50
CA ILE A 12 1.39 2.42 -19.94
C ILE A 12 0.06 1.78 -20.32
N ALA A 13 -1.06 2.50 -20.20
CA ALA A 13 -2.38 1.97 -20.52
C ALA A 13 -2.46 1.57 -22.00
N SER A 14 -2.02 2.44 -22.91
CA SER A 14 -1.96 2.16 -24.34
C SER A 14 -1.12 0.93 -24.65
N ALA A 15 0.08 0.80 -24.06
CA ALA A 15 0.96 -0.34 -24.29
C ALA A 15 0.36 -1.69 -23.82
N ILE A 16 -0.46 -1.66 -22.75
CA ILE A 16 -1.18 -2.85 -22.27
C ILE A 16 -2.33 -3.21 -23.22
N GLU A 17 -3.08 -2.22 -23.69
CA GLU A 17 -4.18 -2.40 -24.65
C GLU A 17 -3.67 -2.90 -26.00
N ASP A 18 -2.59 -2.33 -26.51
CA ASP A 18 -1.93 -2.78 -27.74
C ASP A 18 -1.52 -4.25 -27.66
N TYR A 19 -0.87 -4.66 -26.55
CA TYR A 19 -0.48 -6.05 -26.35
C TYR A 19 -1.69 -6.98 -26.26
N ARG A 20 -2.74 -6.54 -25.54
CA ARG A 20 -3.99 -7.29 -25.40
C ARG A 20 -4.59 -7.58 -26.78
N ASP A 21 -4.68 -6.55 -27.62
CA ASP A 21 -5.32 -6.64 -28.94
C ASP A 21 -4.46 -7.46 -29.92
N GLN A 22 -3.14 -7.26 -29.94
CA GLN A 22 -2.21 -8.06 -30.75
C GLN A 22 -2.19 -9.54 -30.37
N SER A 23 -2.39 -9.85 -29.09
CA SER A 23 -2.40 -11.22 -28.56
C SER A 23 -3.79 -11.84 -28.55
N GLY A 24 -4.83 -11.13 -28.99
CA GLY A 24 -6.22 -11.62 -28.99
C GLY A 24 -6.77 -11.95 -27.60
N LEU A 25 -6.30 -11.25 -26.56
CA LEU A 25 -6.71 -11.50 -25.17
C LEU A 25 -7.98 -10.72 -24.81
N THR A 26 -8.81 -11.30 -23.96
CA THR A 26 -9.89 -10.57 -23.29
C THR A 26 -9.34 -9.69 -22.17
N GLN A 27 -10.13 -8.71 -21.70
CA GLN A 27 -9.75 -7.87 -20.56
C GLN A 27 -9.44 -8.70 -19.30
N VAL A 28 -10.18 -9.78 -19.06
CA VAL A 28 -9.96 -10.67 -17.93
C VAL A 28 -8.61 -11.39 -18.05
N GLN A 29 -8.30 -11.90 -19.23
CA GLN A 29 -7.06 -12.64 -19.47
C GLN A 29 -5.81 -11.75 -19.36
N ILE A 30 -5.84 -10.51 -19.87
CA ILE A 30 -4.71 -9.60 -19.74
C ILE A 30 -4.49 -9.18 -18.28
N ASN A 31 -5.58 -8.94 -17.54
CA ASN A 31 -5.51 -8.65 -16.11
C ASN A 31 -4.90 -9.83 -15.33
N ASP A 32 -5.32 -11.07 -15.61
CA ASP A 32 -4.74 -12.25 -14.98
C ASP A 32 -3.25 -12.40 -15.32
N LEU A 33 -2.87 -12.13 -16.58
CA LEU A 33 -1.48 -12.18 -17.04
C LEU A 33 -0.60 -11.14 -16.31
N ILE A 34 -1.11 -9.94 -16.06
CA ILE A 34 -0.44 -8.88 -15.30
C ILE A 34 -0.15 -9.31 -13.85
N GLN A 35 -1.06 -10.09 -13.24
CA GLN A 35 -0.93 -10.55 -11.86
C GLN A 35 0.00 -11.76 -11.71
N LYS A 36 0.25 -12.52 -12.78
CA LYS A 36 1.16 -13.67 -12.80
C LYS A 36 2.64 -13.27 -12.67
N ASP A 37 3.50 -14.29 -12.63
CA ASP A 37 4.95 -14.08 -12.56
C ASP A 37 5.47 -13.38 -13.82
N ALA A 38 6.25 -12.33 -13.59
CA ALA A 38 6.70 -11.42 -14.64
C ALA A 38 7.88 -11.97 -15.46
N LYS A 39 8.53 -13.04 -15.00
CA LYS A 39 9.68 -13.69 -15.65
C LYS A 39 9.26 -14.92 -16.44
N THR A 40 8.17 -15.58 -16.05
CA THR A 40 7.63 -16.74 -16.78
C THR A 40 6.46 -16.31 -17.67
N ASP A 41 5.25 -16.34 -17.14
CA ASP A 41 3.99 -16.16 -17.86
C ASP A 41 3.92 -14.79 -18.53
N GLY A 42 4.23 -13.74 -17.76
CA GLY A 42 4.15 -12.36 -18.23
C GLY A 42 5.38 -11.89 -19.03
N SER A 43 6.36 -12.75 -19.31
CA SER A 43 7.65 -12.32 -19.89
C SER A 43 7.50 -11.51 -21.18
N GLN A 44 6.66 -11.97 -22.11
CA GLN A 44 6.43 -11.30 -23.40
C GLN A 44 5.66 -9.98 -23.23
N LEU A 45 4.60 -9.98 -22.40
CA LEU A 45 3.87 -8.77 -22.02
C LEU A 45 4.83 -7.71 -21.48
N TRP A 46 5.64 -8.06 -20.49
CA TRP A 46 6.52 -7.11 -19.84
C TRP A 46 7.70 -6.69 -20.69
N LYS A 47 8.09 -7.48 -21.69
CA LYS A 47 9.06 -7.06 -22.71
C LYS A 47 8.43 -5.98 -23.58
N HIS A 48 7.27 -6.26 -24.17
CA HIS A 48 6.54 -5.34 -25.04
C HIS A 48 6.27 -3.99 -24.35
N VAL A 49 5.71 -4.01 -23.14
CA VAL A 49 5.38 -2.77 -22.42
C VAL A 49 6.66 -1.99 -22.07
N SER A 50 7.75 -2.66 -21.68
CA SER A 50 8.99 -1.95 -21.34
C SER A 50 9.67 -1.30 -22.55
N GLU A 51 9.46 -1.85 -23.77
CA GLU A 51 9.97 -1.26 -25.02
C GLU A 51 9.19 0.01 -25.39
N GLN A 52 7.89 0.07 -25.07
CA GLN A 52 7.06 1.26 -25.30
C GLN A 52 7.28 2.37 -24.27
N VAL A 53 7.62 2.02 -23.01
CA VAL A 53 7.86 2.98 -21.94
C VAL A 53 9.27 2.82 -21.30
N PRO A 54 10.35 3.04 -22.08
CA PRO A 54 11.72 2.74 -21.65
C PRO A 54 12.21 3.59 -20.47
N ASP A 55 11.67 4.80 -20.31
CA ASP A 55 12.07 5.73 -19.25
C ASP A 55 11.46 5.36 -17.88
N ILE A 56 10.49 4.46 -17.85
CA ILE A 56 9.80 4.05 -16.62
C ILE A 56 10.56 2.88 -16.00
N PRO A 57 11.12 3.02 -14.78
CA PRO A 57 11.83 1.92 -14.14
C PRO A 57 10.92 0.69 -13.98
N ARG A 58 11.40 -0.49 -14.39
CA ARG A 58 10.62 -1.75 -14.41
C ARG A 58 9.85 -2.04 -13.10
N VAL A 59 10.46 -1.78 -11.95
CA VAL A 59 9.80 -1.99 -10.64
C VAL A 59 8.62 -1.04 -10.43
N LYS A 60 8.72 0.22 -10.91
CA LYS A 60 7.65 1.23 -10.86
C LYS A 60 6.50 0.81 -11.79
N LEU A 61 6.84 0.37 -13.00
CA LEU A 61 5.89 -0.16 -13.99
C LEU A 61 5.09 -1.35 -13.44
N LEU A 62 5.77 -2.42 -13.01
CA LEU A 62 5.13 -3.62 -12.49
C LEU A 62 4.20 -3.32 -11.32
N ARG A 63 4.64 -2.47 -10.38
CA ARG A 63 3.85 -2.07 -9.22
C ARG A 63 2.60 -1.31 -9.64
N TYR A 64 2.74 -0.36 -10.55
CA TYR A 64 1.61 0.42 -11.05
C TYR A 64 0.60 -0.50 -11.76
N CYS A 65 1.06 -1.27 -12.75
CA CYS A 65 0.18 -2.13 -13.53
C CYS A 65 -0.56 -3.14 -12.65
N ARG A 66 0.10 -3.78 -11.69
CA ARG A 66 -0.56 -4.75 -10.80
C ARG A 66 -1.61 -4.11 -9.87
N ARG A 67 -1.42 -2.84 -9.51
CA ARG A 67 -2.37 -2.10 -8.69
C ARG A 67 -3.55 -1.56 -9.52
N THR A 68 -3.31 -1.25 -10.79
CA THR A 68 -4.30 -0.63 -11.68
C THR A 68 -5.14 -1.67 -12.44
N PHE A 69 -4.52 -2.74 -12.91
CA PHE A 69 -5.15 -3.74 -13.79
C PHE A 69 -5.35 -5.06 -13.05
N HIS A 70 -6.58 -5.31 -12.61
CA HIS A 70 -6.96 -6.53 -11.90
C HIS A 70 -8.44 -6.87 -12.14
N ASN A 71 -8.81 -8.13 -11.89
CA ASN A 71 -10.17 -8.63 -12.13
C ASN A 71 -11.15 -8.44 -10.96
N PHE A 72 -10.73 -7.78 -9.88
CA PHE A 72 -11.68 -7.36 -8.85
C PHE A 72 -12.60 -6.27 -9.40
N PRO A 73 -13.90 -6.31 -9.08
CA PRO A 73 -14.82 -5.28 -9.52
C PRO A 73 -14.34 -3.92 -9.03
N ALA A 74 -14.38 -2.93 -9.92
CA ALA A 74 -14.17 -1.54 -9.55
C ALA A 74 -15.29 -1.13 -8.59
N ARG A 75 -15.07 -1.34 -7.29
CA ARG A 75 -15.99 -0.90 -6.25
C ARG A 75 -15.77 0.60 -6.03
N ALA A 76 -16.88 1.31 -5.85
CA ALA A 76 -16.88 2.72 -5.47
C ALA A 76 -16.20 2.94 -4.10
N ALA A 77 -16.27 4.17 -3.59
CA ALA A 77 -15.79 4.51 -2.26
C ALA A 77 -16.22 3.48 -1.19
N TRP A 78 -15.36 3.27 -0.20
CA TRP A 78 -15.68 2.41 0.94
C TRP A 78 -16.92 2.95 1.67
N THR A 79 -17.93 2.10 1.82
CA THR A 79 -19.13 2.37 2.62
C THR A 79 -19.00 1.71 3.99
N GLU A 80 -19.94 1.99 4.89
CA GLU A 80 -19.94 1.38 6.22
C GLU A 80 -20.15 -0.14 6.15
N GLU A 81 -20.97 -0.62 5.21
CA GLU A 81 -21.18 -2.05 4.97
C GLU A 81 -19.89 -2.73 4.50
N HIS A 82 -19.15 -2.08 3.61
CA HIS A 82 -17.84 -2.59 3.17
C HIS A 82 -16.80 -2.60 4.30
N ASP A 83 -16.85 -1.62 5.19
CA ASP A 83 -15.99 -1.61 6.37
C ASP A 83 -16.34 -2.75 7.32
N GLN A 84 -17.62 -3.06 7.47
CA GLN A 84 -18.10 -4.20 8.26
C GLN A 84 -17.66 -5.54 7.65
N GLU A 85 -17.84 -5.74 6.34
CA GLU A 85 -17.33 -6.93 5.61
C GLU A 85 -15.83 -7.12 5.86
N LEU A 86 -15.06 -6.02 5.79
CA LEU A 86 -13.61 -6.05 6.00
C LEU A 86 -13.23 -6.37 7.45
N ARG A 87 -13.99 -5.88 8.45
CA ARG A 87 -13.81 -6.25 9.87
C ARG A 87 -14.02 -7.73 10.09
N GLU A 88 -15.14 -8.27 9.63
CA GLU A 88 -15.47 -9.69 9.77
C GLU A 88 -14.46 -10.59 9.05
N ALA A 89 -14.01 -10.19 7.86
CA ALA A 89 -12.98 -10.93 7.12
C ALA A 89 -11.62 -10.88 7.83
N TYR A 90 -11.25 -9.74 8.44
CA TYR A 90 -10.00 -9.61 9.19
C TYR A 90 -10.02 -10.43 10.49
N GLU A 91 -11.15 -10.51 11.19
CA GLU A 91 -11.32 -11.38 12.35
C GLU A 91 -11.09 -12.86 12.01
N LYS A 92 -11.60 -13.31 10.85
CA LYS A 92 -11.40 -14.68 10.35
C LYS A 92 -9.96 -14.93 9.87
N TYR A 93 -9.36 -13.93 9.21
CA TYR A 93 -8.09 -14.10 8.50
C TYR A 93 -7.09 -12.96 8.81
N PRO A 94 -6.67 -12.79 10.07
CA PRO A 94 -5.92 -11.61 10.50
C PRO A 94 -4.63 -11.44 9.70
N GLY A 95 -4.53 -10.30 9.00
CA GLY A 95 -3.37 -9.93 8.17
C GLY A 95 -3.22 -10.72 6.86
N LYS A 96 -4.08 -11.69 6.56
CA LYS A 96 -4.04 -12.47 5.31
C LYS A 96 -4.79 -11.76 4.18
N TRP A 97 -4.23 -10.63 3.72
CA TRP A 97 -4.90 -9.71 2.79
C TRP A 97 -5.36 -10.33 1.48
N LYS A 98 -4.63 -11.31 0.94
CA LYS A 98 -5.05 -12.03 -0.28
C LYS A 98 -6.38 -12.77 -0.03
N GLN A 99 -6.44 -13.54 1.07
CA GLN A 99 -7.63 -14.28 1.47
C GLN A 99 -8.80 -13.36 1.85
N ILE A 100 -8.50 -12.25 2.54
CA ILE A 100 -9.50 -11.21 2.84
C ILE A 100 -10.08 -10.63 1.54
N GLY A 101 -9.22 -10.23 0.60
CA GLY A 101 -9.64 -9.62 -0.66
C GLY A 101 -10.50 -10.56 -1.50
N GLU A 102 -10.12 -11.84 -1.57
CA GLU A 102 -10.92 -12.90 -2.19
C GLU A 102 -12.29 -13.04 -1.50
N ALA A 103 -12.32 -13.02 -0.16
CA ALA A 103 -13.55 -13.19 0.62
C ALA A 103 -14.55 -12.03 0.45
N ILE A 104 -14.09 -10.79 0.34
CA ILE A 104 -14.96 -9.59 0.18
C ILE A 104 -15.00 -9.08 -1.26
N ASN A 105 -14.44 -9.84 -2.21
CA ASN A 105 -14.33 -9.50 -3.63
C ASN A 105 -13.78 -8.08 -3.88
N ARG A 106 -12.64 -7.77 -3.24
CA ARG A 106 -11.87 -6.52 -3.41
C ARG A 106 -10.38 -6.81 -3.53
N PHE A 107 -9.65 -5.91 -4.18
CA PHE A 107 -8.21 -6.05 -4.31
C PHE A 107 -7.52 -6.02 -2.94
N SER A 108 -6.61 -6.97 -2.72
CA SER A 108 -6.00 -7.20 -1.40
C SER A 108 -5.23 -5.99 -0.85
N GLU A 109 -4.57 -5.21 -1.72
CA GLU A 109 -3.87 -4.00 -1.31
C GLU A 109 -4.83 -2.90 -0.85
N ASP A 110 -5.99 -2.77 -1.49
CA ASP A 110 -6.99 -1.78 -1.07
C ASP A 110 -7.61 -2.16 0.28
N CYS A 111 -7.83 -3.46 0.53
CA CYS A 111 -8.27 -3.97 1.83
C CYS A 111 -7.26 -3.64 2.92
N ARG A 112 -5.98 -3.94 2.67
CA ARG A 112 -4.88 -3.62 3.61
C ARG A 112 -4.81 -2.12 3.89
N ASP A 113 -4.93 -1.32 2.84
CA ASP A 113 -4.80 0.13 2.92
C ASP A 113 -6.00 0.76 3.65
N ARG A 114 -7.22 0.26 3.41
CA ARG A 114 -8.40 0.65 4.20
C ARG A 114 -8.23 0.30 5.67
N TRP A 115 -7.81 -0.93 5.95
CA TRP A 115 -7.63 -1.40 7.32
C TRP A 115 -6.62 -0.56 8.09
N ARG A 116 -5.39 -0.46 7.58
CA ARG A 116 -4.29 0.22 8.29
C ARG A 116 -4.52 1.71 8.52
N ASN A 117 -5.31 2.36 7.66
CA ASN A 117 -5.51 3.80 7.71
C ASN A 117 -6.77 4.20 8.50
N TYR A 118 -7.82 3.38 8.46
CA TYR A 118 -9.15 3.78 8.95
C TYR A 118 -9.75 2.82 9.98
N LEU A 119 -9.57 1.50 9.83
CA LEU A 119 -10.29 0.52 10.65
C LEU A 119 -9.47 -0.05 11.81
N ALA A 120 -8.14 -0.06 11.69
CA ALA A 120 -7.25 -0.65 12.69
C ALA A 120 -7.40 -0.05 14.09
N CYS A 121 -7.88 1.19 14.20
CA CYS A 121 -8.11 1.84 15.48
C CYS A 121 -9.45 1.48 16.13
N GLY A 122 -10.39 0.90 15.38
CA GLY A 122 -11.71 0.55 15.88
C GLY A 122 -12.42 1.73 16.57
N ASP A 123 -13.07 1.42 17.69
CA ASP A 123 -13.86 2.38 18.47
C ASP A 123 -13.01 3.30 19.35
N ASN A 124 -11.72 2.99 19.51
CA ASN A 124 -10.79 3.82 20.29
C ASN A 124 -10.40 5.10 19.54
N LEU A 125 -10.71 5.20 18.24
CA LEU A 125 -10.29 6.31 17.39
C LEU A 125 -10.88 7.66 17.85
N LYS A 126 -10.03 8.51 18.41
CA LYS A 126 -10.34 9.88 18.78
C LYS A 126 -10.33 10.80 17.55
N LYS A 127 -11.45 11.49 17.31
CA LYS A 127 -11.61 12.48 16.23
C LYS A 127 -11.54 13.94 16.73
N ASN A 128 -11.51 14.15 18.04
CA ASN A 128 -11.39 15.47 18.66
C ASN A 128 -9.96 16.02 18.53
N VAL A 129 -9.79 17.29 18.92
CA VAL A 129 -8.47 17.92 19.03
C VAL A 129 -7.57 17.16 20.00
N TRP A 130 -6.26 17.28 19.82
CA TRP A 130 -5.27 16.71 20.73
C TRP A 130 -5.28 17.53 22.02
N ASP A 131 -5.37 16.85 23.15
CA ASP A 131 -5.14 17.48 24.46
C ASP A 131 -3.64 17.48 24.79
N ASN A 132 -3.24 18.30 25.78
CA ASN A 132 -1.83 18.49 26.12
C ASN A 132 -1.18 17.21 26.66
N GLU A 133 -1.92 16.41 27.42
CA GLU A 133 -1.42 15.15 27.98
C GLU A 133 -1.20 14.10 26.88
N GLU A 134 -2.16 14.00 25.96
CA GLU A 134 -2.09 13.14 24.78
C GLU A 134 -0.93 13.55 23.87
N GLU A 135 -0.72 14.85 23.65
CA GLU A 135 0.39 15.35 22.84
C GLU A 135 1.75 15.06 23.50
N GLN A 136 1.85 15.22 24.83
CA GLN A 136 3.07 14.90 25.56
C GLN A 136 3.40 13.41 25.47
N ARG A 137 2.41 12.54 25.71
CA ARG A 137 2.54 11.09 25.55
C ARG A 137 2.93 10.70 24.12
N PHE A 138 2.37 11.38 23.12
CA PHE A 138 2.71 11.15 21.72
C PHE A 138 4.17 11.46 21.41
N LYS A 139 4.70 12.59 21.91
CA LYS A 139 6.11 12.96 21.75
C LYS A 139 7.04 11.94 22.39
N GLU A 140 6.70 11.46 23.59
CA GLU A 140 7.47 10.42 24.29
C GLU A 140 7.51 9.11 23.49
N ILE A 141 6.38 8.68 22.94
CA ILE A 141 6.30 7.48 22.09
C ILE A 141 7.12 7.66 20.80
N VAL A 142 7.04 8.81 20.15
CA VAL A 142 7.83 9.09 18.94
C VAL A 142 9.32 9.07 19.25
N GLN A 143 9.74 9.65 20.37
CA GLN A 143 11.13 9.62 20.81
C GLN A 143 11.61 8.18 21.07
N GLU A 144 10.81 7.37 21.77
CA GLU A 144 11.11 5.94 21.99
C GLU A 144 11.29 5.20 20.65
N VAL A 145 10.43 5.47 19.67
CA VAL A 145 10.53 4.87 18.32
C VAL A 145 11.79 5.31 17.59
N ILE A 146 12.17 6.59 17.69
CA ILE A 146 13.41 7.11 17.12
C ILE A 146 14.64 6.44 17.77
N ASP A 147 14.63 6.26 19.08
CA ASP A 147 15.76 5.63 19.78
C ASP A 147 15.89 4.15 19.40
N MET A 148 14.78 3.44 19.21
CA MET A 148 14.80 2.08 18.63
C MET A 148 15.37 2.07 17.21
N ILE A 149 15.00 3.04 16.35
CA ILE A 149 15.53 3.17 14.99
C ILE A 149 17.05 3.39 15.02
N ARG A 150 17.54 4.25 15.90
CA ARG A 150 18.98 4.53 16.07
C ARG A 150 19.75 3.28 16.48
N GLU A 151 19.20 2.49 17.40
CA GLU A 151 19.84 1.24 17.81
C GLU A 151 19.89 0.22 16.66
N ILE A 152 18.80 0.08 15.89
CA ILE A 152 18.77 -0.76 14.69
C ILE A 152 19.82 -0.29 13.66
N LYS A 153 19.93 1.03 13.44
CA LYS A 153 20.94 1.61 12.53
C LYS A 153 22.37 1.36 13.01
N ARG A 154 22.59 1.37 14.33
CA ARG A 154 23.91 1.10 14.93
C ARG A 154 24.37 -0.33 14.68
N VAL A 155 23.46 -1.31 14.74
CA VAL A 155 23.78 -2.73 14.50
C VAL A 155 23.68 -3.15 13.03
N SER A 156 23.11 -2.31 12.15
CA SER A 156 23.01 -2.59 10.72
C SER A 156 24.35 -2.48 10.03
N ASN A 157 24.69 -3.51 9.24
CA ASN A 157 25.87 -3.54 8.38
C ASN A 157 25.63 -2.91 7.00
N ASP A 158 24.40 -2.46 6.70
CA ASP A 158 24.07 -1.81 5.42
C ASP A 158 24.38 -0.31 5.48
N PRO A 159 25.35 0.21 4.70
CA PRO A 159 25.69 1.63 4.69
C PRO A 159 24.50 2.53 4.35
N ARG A 160 23.55 2.04 3.53
CA ARG A 160 22.38 2.81 3.07
C ARG A 160 21.38 3.11 4.17
N ASP A 161 21.44 2.40 5.29
CA ASP A 161 20.57 2.65 6.42
C ASP A 161 21.08 3.79 7.29
N LYS A 162 22.39 4.07 7.26
CA LYS A 162 23.00 5.16 8.04
C LYS A 162 22.62 6.55 7.50
N ASP A 163 22.49 6.67 6.18
CA ASP A 163 22.25 7.93 5.48
C ASP A 163 20.80 8.43 5.56
N LYS A 164 19.85 7.58 5.98
CA LYS A 164 18.43 7.97 6.07
C LYS A 164 18.17 8.74 7.38
N PRO A 165 17.48 9.89 7.34
CA PRO A 165 17.01 10.58 8.54
C PRO A 165 16.16 9.65 9.39
N ASP A 166 16.32 9.70 10.71
CA ASP A 166 15.63 8.79 11.64
C ASP A 166 14.10 8.95 11.53
N GLU A 167 13.63 10.19 11.37
CA GLU A 167 12.22 10.55 11.22
C GLU A 167 11.59 9.92 9.97
N SER A 168 12.38 9.74 8.91
CA SER A 168 11.90 9.12 7.66
C SER A 168 11.65 7.62 7.78
N LEU A 169 12.17 7.00 8.86
CA LEU A 169 12.08 5.57 9.14
C LEU A 169 10.97 5.24 10.15
N ILE A 170 10.27 6.24 10.68
CA ILE A 170 9.19 6.04 11.66
C ILE A 170 8.06 5.23 11.02
N ASP A 171 7.79 4.04 11.58
CA ASP A 171 6.56 3.32 11.28
C ASP A 171 5.41 3.87 12.13
N TRP A 172 4.63 4.77 11.52
CA TRP A 172 3.45 5.36 12.13
C TRP A 172 2.39 4.35 12.58
N LYS A 173 2.40 3.12 12.05
CA LYS A 173 1.57 2.03 12.57
C LYS A 173 2.00 1.65 13.99
N VAL A 174 3.31 1.55 14.25
CA VAL A 174 3.86 1.23 15.57
C VAL A 174 3.56 2.34 16.57
N VAL A 175 3.69 3.61 16.14
CA VAL A 175 3.31 4.77 16.97
C VAL A 175 1.83 4.72 17.34
N SER A 176 0.94 4.47 16.37
CA SER A 176 -0.50 4.29 16.62
C SER A 176 -0.79 3.13 17.60
N GLN A 177 -0.08 2.00 17.47
CA GLN A 177 -0.19 0.87 18.39
C GLN A 177 0.22 1.25 19.83
N LYS A 178 1.36 1.93 20.00
CA LYS A 178 1.84 2.41 21.32
C LYS A 178 0.94 3.47 21.94
N MET A 179 0.22 4.22 21.11
CA MET A 179 -0.87 5.12 21.53
C MET A 179 -2.17 4.38 21.87
N ASN A 180 -2.15 3.05 22.02
CA ASN A 180 -3.32 2.20 22.25
C ASN A 180 -4.41 2.39 21.18
N HIS A 181 -4.00 2.70 19.95
CA HIS A 181 -4.90 2.96 18.83
C HIS A 181 -5.89 4.10 19.05
N THR A 182 -5.61 5.06 19.96
CA THR A 182 -6.45 6.26 20.10
C THR A 182 -6.35 7.20 18.91
N ARG A 183 -5.22 7.16 18.19
CA ARG A 183 -4.95 7.95 16.99
C ARG A 183 -4.48 7.04 15.87
N SER A 184 -4.99 7.27 14.65
CA SER A 184 -4.59 6.51 13.48
C SER A 184 -3.16 6.84 13.06
N ARG A 185 -2.51 5.94 12.32
CA ARG A 185 -1.18 6.22 11.74
C ARG A 185 -1.14 7.53 10.94
N LEU A 186 -2.24 7.89 10.28
CA LEU A 186 -2.33 9.13 9.50
C LEU A 186 -2.46 10.35 10.41
N GLN A 187 -3.22 10.26 11.50
CA GLN A 187 -3.30 11.33 12.49
C GLN A 187 -1.94 11.56 13.16
N CYS A 188 -1.25 10.49 13.55
CA CYS A 188 0.10 10.56 14.11
C CYS A 188 1.09 11.20 13.13
N MET A 189 1.11 10.71 11.88
CA MET A 189 2.00 11.22 10.84
C MET A 189 1.74 12.69 10.50
N ASN A 190 0.48 13.12 10.47
CA ASN A 190 0.13 14.51 10.14
C ASN A 190 0.35 15.47 11.32
N LYS A 191 0.45 14.96 12.55
CA LYS A 191 0.67 15.76 13.77
C LYS A 191 2.14 16.08 13.97
N TRP A 192 3.04 15.19 13.54
CA TRP A 192 4.49 15.32 13.61
C TRP A 192 5.02 16.16 12.46
#